data_AF-A0A3N4P1S5-F1
#
_entry.id   AF-A0A3N4P1S5-F1
#
_cell.length_a   1.000
_cell.length_b   1.000
_cell.length_c   1.000
_cell.angle_alpha   90.00
_cell.angle_beta   90.00
_cell.angle_gamma   90.00
#
_symmetry.space_group_name_H-M   'P 1'
#
loop_
_entity.id
_entity.type
_entity.pdbx_description
1 polymer ?
#
loop_
_entity_poly.entity_id
_entity_poly.type
_entity_poly.pdbx_seq_one_letter_code
_entity_poly.pdbx_strand_id
1 'polypeptide(L)'
;MKVLKTVLLLTLTSLVISCGVDSKNNETKTYVTTKTFEDSNGQIENGDGAIASKLTKVALKIEGMTCEIGCARTIQSKLSKADGVKLAEISFEKKSGIVEFDSSKITENEIVEIVEAVAGGDLYDVVEVRKTE
;
A
#
# COMPACT_ATOMS: atom_id res chain seq x y z
N MET A 1 -25.20 -15.39 -62.31
CA MET A 1 -24.82 -16.32 -61.21
C MET A 1 -25.26 -15.70 -59.89
N LYS A 2 -26.29 -16.31 -59.29
CA LYS A 2 -26.73 -16.25 -57.88
C LYS A 2 -26.42 -14.97 -57.08
N VAL A 3 -27.30 -13.98 -57.24
CA VAL A 3 -27.71 -13.09 -56.14
C VAL A 3 -28.50 -13.94 -55.13
N LEU A 4 -27.77 -14.54 -54.19
CA LEU A 4 -28.34 -15.43 -53.19
C LEU A 4 -28.83 -14.60 -52.00
N LYS A 5 -30.15 -14.37 -51.99
CA LYS A 5 -31.11 -14.63 -50.88
C LYS A 5 -30.50 -14.37 -49.48
N THR A 6 -31.01 -13.44 -48.68
CA THR A 6 -32.23 -13.70 -47.90
C THR A 6 -32.79 -12.39 -47.32
N VAL A 7 -34.04 -12.09 -47.69
CA VAL A 7 -34.94 -11.17 -47.00
C VAL A 7 -35.70 -12.00 -45.96
N LEU A 8 -35.67 -11.62 -44.67
CA LEU A 8 -36.78 -11.74 -43.69
C LEU A 8 -36.29 -11.11 -42.36
N LEU A 9 -36.65 -9.87 -42.01
CA LEU A 9 -37.83 -9.46 -41.23
C LEU A 9 -37.90 -10.06 -39.81
N LEU A 10 -38.31 -9.18 -38.88
CA LEU A 10 -38.66 -9.38 -37.45
C LEU A 10 -37.49 -9.07 -36.48
N THR A 11 -37.61 -8.25 -35.44
CA THR A 11 -38.71 -7.47 -34.86
C THR A 11 -38.10 -6.52 -33.82
N LEU A 12 -38.81 -5.42 -33.56
CA LEU A 12 -38.59 -4.48 -32.47
C LEU A 12 -38.38 -5.19 -31.11
N THR A 13 -37.27 -4.88 -30.45
CA THR A 13 -37.26 -4.74 -28.99
C THR A 13 -36.57 -3.43 -28.67
N SER A 14 -37.37 -2.37 -28.60
CA SER A 14 -37.03 -1.22 -27.77
C SER A 14 -36.93 -1.74 -26.33
N LEU A 15 -35.72 -1.93 -25.84
CA LEU A 15 -35.49 -1.94 -24.40
C LEU A 15 -34.57 -0.77 -24.10
N VAL A 16 -35.22 0.36 -23.84
CA VAL A 16 -34.62 1.46 -23.08
C VAL A 16 -34.32 0.92 -21.69
N ILE A 17 -33.10 0.41 -21.48
CA ILE A 17 -32.52 0.40 -20.14
C ILE A 17 -31.75 1.70 -20.03
N SER A 18 -32.44 2.70 -19.49
CA SER A 18 -31.78 3.78 -18.77
C SER A 18 -31.14 3.17 -17.52
N CYS A 19 -29.83 2.90 -17.60
CA CYS A 19 -28.95 3.05 -16.47
C CYS A 19 -27.82 3.96 -16.96
N GLY A 20 -27.85 5.21 -16.54
CA GLY A 20 -26.65 6.00 -16.49
C GLY A 20 -25.61 5.23 -15.69
N VAL A 21 -24.44 5.00 -16.27
CA VAL A 21 -23.25 4.84 -15.45
C VAL A 21 -22.50 6.15 -15.59
N ASP A 22 -22.55 6.91 -14.52
CA ASP A 22 -21.76 8.11 -14.35
C ASP A 22 -20.31 7.81 -14.71
N SER A 23 -19.81 8.48 -15.74
CA SER A 23 -18.38 8.71 -15.94
C SER A 23 -17.94 9.70 -14.85
N LYS A 24 -17.74 9.18 -13.63
CA LYS A 24 -17.16 9.88 -12.50
C LYS A 24 -15.89 9.12 -12.11
N ASN A 25 -14.77 9.75 -12.41
CA ASN A 25 -13.45 9.66 -11.77
C ASN A 25 -12.81 8.24 -11.77
N ASN A 26 -11.66 8.03 -12.39
CA ASN A 26 -10.35 8.55 -11.99
C ASN A 26 -10.13 8.57 -10.47
N GLU A 27 -9.18 7.74 -10.04
CA GLU A 27 -8.56 7.70 -8.72
C GLU A 27 -9.50 7.39 -7.55
N THR A 28 -9.31 6.22 -6.92
CA THR A 28 -9.17 6.06 -5.45
C THR A 28 -8.82 4.60 -5.14
N LYS A 29 -7.53 4.25 -5.20
CA LYS A 29 -6.99 3.31 -4.21
C LYS A 29 -6.13 4.16 -3.30
N THR A 30 -6.76 4.60 -2.22
CA THR A 30 -6.27 5.50 -1.18
C THR A 30 -4.87 5.10 -0.73
N TYR A 31 -3.89 5.71 -1.39
CA TYR A 31 -2.66 6.14 -0.77
C TYR A 31 -3.09 7.11 0.33
N VAL A 32 -2.87 6.75 1.59
CA VAL A 32 -3.15 7.64 2.72
C VAL A 32 -2.07 8.71 2.72
N THR A 33 -2.23 9.72 1.85
CA THR A 33 -1.59 11.01 2.03
C THR A 33 -2.16 11.61 3.30
N THR A 34 -1.38 11.64 4.37
CA THR A 34 -1.56 12.60 5.45
C THR A 34 -0.27 13.38 5.65
N LYS A 35 -0.05 14.35 4.77
CA LYS A 35 0.58 15.64 5.10
C LYS A 35 -0.54 16.66 4.88
N THR A 36 -0.98 17.52 5.78
CA THR A 36 -0.35 18.18 6.93
C THR A 36 -1.48 18.63 7.84
N PHE A 37 -1.36 18.54 9.17
CA PHE A 37 -1.97 19.55 10.04
C PHE A 37 -1.01 19.85 11.20
N GLU A 38 -0.66 21.13 11.26
CA GLU A 38 -0.02 21.82 12.38
C GLU A 38 -0.92 21.76 13.63
N ASP A 39 -0.28 21.93 14.78
CA ASP A 39 -0.81 22.10 16.13
C ASP A 39 -2.33 22.32 16.29
N SER A 40 -2.99 21.40 17.00
CA SER A 40 -4.15 21.71 17.86
C SER A 40 -4.44 20.60 18.89
N ASN A 41 -4.21 20.97 20.14
CA ASN A 41 -4.70 20.40 21.40
C ASN A 41 -6.20 19.97 21.37
N GLY A 42 -6.53 18.75 21.82
CA GLY A 42 -7.93 18.35 22.06
C GLY A 42 -8.19 16.83 22.14
N GLN A 43 -8.98 16.38 23.13
CA GLN A 43 -8.99 15.05 23.75
C GLN A 43 -10.21 14.16 23.37
N ILE A 44 -9.95 12.85 23.11
CA ILE A 44 -10.65 11.56 23.44
C ILE A 44 -12.19 11.41 23.33
N GLU A 45 -12.63 10.29 22.72
CA GLU A 45 -13.64 9.31 23.25
C GLU A 45 -13.81 8.10 22.30
N ASN A 46 -14.15 6.84 22.64
CA ASN A 46 -14.00 5.89 23.75
C ASN A 46 -14.53 4.53 23.17
N GLY A 47 -13.90 3.37 23.46
CA GLY A 47 -14.47 2.07 23.07
C GLY A 47 -13.51 0.87 23.20
N ASP A 48 -13.59 0.20 24.34
CA ASP A 48 -13.23 -1.18 24.67
C ASP A 48 -11.83 -1.74 24.32
N GLY A 49 -10.96 -1.78 25.35
CA GLY A 49 -9.92 -2.80 25.47
C GLY A 49 -8.56 -2.50 24.82
N ALA A 50 -8.09 -1.26 24.85
CA ALA A 50 -6.73 -0.94 24.44
C ALA A 50 -5.72 -1.39 25.51
N ILE A 51 -5.17 -2.60 25.35
CA ILE A 51 -3.79 -2.84 25.80
C ILE A 51 -2.96 -1.79 25.06
N ALA A 52 -2.32 -0.87 25.78
CA ALA A 52 -1.57 0.24 25.19
C ALA A 52 -0.50 -0.30 24.21
N SER A 53 -0.84 -0.36 22.92
CA SER A 53 0.07 -0.85 21.89
C SER A 53 1.20 0.15 21.73
N LYS A 54 2.42 -0.29 22.04
CA LYS A 54 3.63 0.53 22.02
C LYS A 54 4.09 0.70 20.56
N LEU A 55 3.45 1.64 19.87
CA LEU A 55 3.82 2.02 18.51
C LEU A 55 5.17 2.72 18.51
N THR A 56 6.03 2.33 17.57
CA THR A 56 7.36 2.88 17.37
C THR A 56 7.56 3.11 15.88
N LYS A 57 8.25 4.18 15.52
CA LYS A 57 8.58 4.52 14.14
C LYS A 57 10.08 4.47 13.92
N VAL A 58 10.49 3.84 12.83
CA VAL A 58 11.89 3.78 12.40
C VAL A 58 12.03 4.16 10.94
N ALA A 59 13.17 4.79 10.62
CA ALA A 59 13.66 5.01 9.28
C ALA A 59 14.76 3.98 8.97
N LEU A 60 14.64 3.33 7.82
CA LEU A 60 15.58 2.33 7.31
C LEU A 60 16.34 2.93 6.13
N LYS A 61 17.64 2.66 6.03
CA LYS A 61 18.44 2.87 4.81
C LYS A 61 18.63 1.53 4.13
N ILE A 62 18.18 1.41 2.88
CA ILE A 62 18.15 0.13 2.16
C ILE A 62 18.97 0.26 0.90
N GLU A 63 19.99 -0.60 0.76
CA GLU A 63 20.79 -0.72 -0.46
C GLU A 63 20.34 -1.93 -1.29
N GLY A 64 20.81 -2.00 -2.54
CA GLY A 64 20.47 -3.09 -3.48
C GLY A 64 19.15 -2.92 -4.23
N MET A 65 18.32 -1.92 -3.90
CA MET A 65 17.16 -1.58 -4.73
C MET A 65 17.61 -1.06 -6.10
N THR A 66 17.14 -1.71 -7.17
CA THR A 66 17.48 -1.35 -8.56
C THR A 66 16.32 -0.73 -9.35
N CYS A 67 15.08 -0.86 -8.85
CA CYS A 67 13.91 -0.22 -9.45
C CYS A 67 12.83 0.13 -8.42
N GLU A 68 12.08 1.21 -8.69
CA GLU A 68 10.99 1.66 -7.83
C GLU A 68 9.75 0.76 -7.93
N ILE A 69 9.27 0.53 -9.15
CA ILE A 69 7.99 -0.16 -9.41
C ILE A 69 8.04 -1.63 -8.91
N GLY A 70 9.20 -2.26 -9.01
CA GLY A 70 9.42 -3.66 -8.64
C GLY A 70 9.99 -3.82 -7.24
N CYS A 71 11.26 -3.41 -7.03
CA CYS A 71 11.99 -3.70 -5.79
C CYS A 71 11.40 -2.97 -4.59
N ALA A 72 11.30 -1.64 -4.65
CA ALA A 72 10.80 -0.85 -3.53
C ALA A 72 9.37 -1.25 -3.14
N ARG A 73 8.49 -1.43 -4.13
CA ARG A 73 7.11 -1.88 -3.91
C ARG A 73 7.02 -3.28 -3.32
N THR A 74 7.91 -4.20 -3.71
CA THR A 74 7.93 -5.56 -3.17
C THR A 74 8.32 -5.54 -1.69
N ILE A 75 9.37 -4.79 -1.34
CA ILE A 75 9.81 -4.62 0.05
C ILE A 75 8.67 -4.01 0.88
N GLN A 76 8.06 -2.92 0.39
CA GLN A 76 6.93 -2.29 1.06
C GLN A 76 5.78 -3.28 1.29
N SER A 77 5.40 -4.03 0.25
CA SER A 77 4.31 -5.00 0.36
C SER A 77 4.60 -6.13 1.35
N LYS A 78 5.87 -6.52 1.54
CA LYS A 78 6.26 -7.56 2.50
C LYS A 78 6.16 -7.03 3.92
N LEU A 79 6.70 -5.84 4.17
CA LEU A 79 6.60 -5.17 5.47
C LEU A 79 5.16 -4.89 5.88
N SER A 80 4.32 -4.35 4.98
CA SER A 80 2.91 -4.07 5.29
C SER A 80 2.07 -5.32 5.63
N LYS A 81 2.57 -6.52 5.32
CA LYS A 81 1.90 -7.81 5.62
C LYS A 81 2.44 -8.47 6.88
N ALA A 82 3.52 -7.97 7.46
CA ALA A 82 4.08 -8.51 8.68
C ALA A 82 3.17 -8.18 9.87
N ASP A 83 2.95 -9.14 10.76
CA ASP A 83 2.19 -8.87 11.99
C ASP A 83 2.97 -7.87 12.85
N GLY A 84 2.23 -6.94 13.47
CA GLY A 84 2.81 -5.83 14.23
C GLY A 84 3.14 -4.59 13.40
N VAL A 85 3.25 -4.67 12.06
CA VAL A 85 3.48 -3.47 11.23
C VAL A 85 2.16 -2.72 11.01
N LYS A 86 2.16 -1.41 11.26
CA LYS A 86 1.03 -0.50 11.03
C LYS A 86 1.18 0.31 9.76
N LEU A 87 2.39 0.77 9.47
CA LEU A 87 2.72 1.53 8.27
C LEU A 87 4.05 1.04 7.72
N ALA A 88 4.15 0.93 6.39
CA ALA A 88 5.42 0.77 5.71
C ALA A 88 5.40 1.58 4.41
N GLU A 89 6.36 2.47 4.26
CA GLU A 89 6.56 3.32 3.08
C GLU A 89 8.02 3.20 2.63
N ILE A 90 8.27 2.81 1.39
CA ILE A 90 9.62 2.71 0.84
C ILE A 90 9.79 3.76 -0.26
N SER A 91 10.84 4.57 -0.14
CA SER A 91 11.26 5.54 -1.15
C SER A 91 12.50 5.03 -1.87
N PHE A 92 12.34 4.72 -3.16
CA PHE A 92 13.45 4.35 -4.03
C PHE A 92 14.43 5.52 -4.21
N GLU A 93 13.91 6.72 -4.46
CA GLU A 93 14.72 7.94 -4.67
C GLU A 93 15.65 8.24 -3.49
N LYS A 94 15.16 8.07 -2.26
CA LYS A 94 15.95 8.33 -1.04
C LYS A 94 16.76 7.11 -0.58
N LYS A 95 16.57 5.95 -1.23
CA LYS A 95 17.07 4.64 -0.78
C LYS A 95 16.74 4.39 0.70
N SER A 96 15.52 4.70 1.10
CA SER A 96 15.11 4.66 2.50
C SER A 96 13.66 4.26 2.68
N GLY A 97 13.31 3.70 3.82
CA GLY A 97 11.93 3.37 4.19
C GLY A 97 11.54 3.93 5.55
N ILE A 98 10.26 4.20 5.76
CA ILE A 98 9.66 4.47 7.08
C ILE A 98 8.76 3.30 7.44
N VAL A 99 8.92 2.78 8.66
CA VAL A 99 8.10 1.71 9.20
C VAL A 99 7.57 2.13 10.56
N GLU A 100 6.25 2.08 10.73
CA GLU A 100 5.60 2.17 12.03
C GLU A 100 5.14 0.78 12.45
N PHE A 101 5.50 0.36 13.66
CA PHE A 101 5.19 -0.98 14.15
C PHE A 101 4.91 -1.00 15.65
N ASP A 102 4.20 -2.02 16.10
CA ASP A 102 4.01 -2.32 17.52
C ASP A 102 5.22 -3.10 18.04
N SER A 103 6.03 -2.43 18.86
CA SER A 103 7.23 -3.00 19.48
C SER A 103 6.95 -4.12 20.48
N SER A 104 5.68 -4.41 20.78
CA SER A 104 5.26 -5.57 21.57
C SER A 104 5.07 -6.83 20.72
N LYS A 105 5.01 -6.68 19.39
CA LYS A 105 4.72 -7.76 18.43
C LYS A 105 5.88 -8.08 17.51
N ILE A 106 6.62 -7.06 17.09
CA ILE A 106 7.72 -7.20 16.15
C ILE A 106 8.85 -6.25 16.57
N THR A 107 10.09 -6.68 16.36
CA THR A 107 11.30 -5.93 16.68
C THR A 107 11.89 -5.26 15.44
N GLU A 108 12.81 -4.30 15.67
CA GLU A 108 13.57 -3.65 14.61
C GLU A 108 14.39 -4.66 13.78
N ASN A 109 14.98 -5.65 14.44
CA ASN A 109 15.76 -6.69 13.79
C ASN A 109 14.88 -7.58 12.90
N GLU A 110 13.69 -7.98 13.36
CA GLU A 110 12.77 -8.75 12.53
C GLU A 110 12.31 -7.95 11.29
N ILE A 111 12.13 -6.64 11.43
CA ILE A 111 11.84 -5.75 10.29
C ILE A 111 13.00 -5.77 9.28
N VAL A 112 14.24 -5.70 9.75
CA VAL A 112 15.45 -5.81 8.91
C VAL A 112 15.49 -7.17 8.20
N GLU A 113 15.32 -8.26 8.93
CA GLU A 113 15.30 -9.62 8.38
C GLU A 113 14.23 -9.80 7.30
N ILE A 114 13.04 -9.19 7.48
CA ILE A 114 11.98 -9.23 6.46
C ILE A 114 12.42 -8.52 5.17
N VAL A 115 13.15 -7.40 5.27
CA VAL A 115 13.66 -6.66 4.09
C VAL A 115 14.73 -7.47 3.38
N GLU A 116 15.69 -8.01 4.12
CA GLU A 116 16.83 -8.75 3.55
C GLU A 116 16.36 -10.08 2.93
N ALA A 117 15.43 -10.79 3.58
CA ALA A 117 14.85 -12.03 3.06
C ALA A 117 14.04 -11.86 1.77
N VAL A 118 13.71 -10.63 1.36
CA VAL A 118 13.00 -10.42 0.09
C VAL A 118 13.85 -10.94 -1.07
N ALA A 119 13.19 -11.63 -2.01
CA ALA A 119 13.83 -12.18 -3.20
C ALA A 119 14.98 -13.18 -2.92
N GLY A 120 14.97 -13.82 -1.75
CA GLY A 120 15.85 -14.94 -1.44
C GLY A 120 17.00 -14.65 -0.47
N GLY A 121 17.13 -13.42 0.05
CA GLY A 121 18.12 -13.10 1.08
C GLY A 121 19.35 -12.33 0.59
N ASP A 122 19.60 -12.30 -0.72
CA ASP A 122 20.91 -11.86 -1.24
C ASP A 122 20.90 -10.50 -1.96
N LEU A 123 19.72 -9.88 -2.12
CA LEU A 123 19.57 -8.70 -2.98
C LEU A 123 19.58 -7.36 -2.25
N TYR A 124 19.20 -7.34 -0.99
CA TYR A 124 18.97 -6.11 -0.24
C TYR A 124 19.68 -6.18 1.11
N ASP A 125 20.16 -5.03 1.56
CA ASP A 125 20.89 -4.89 2.81
C ASP A 125 20.39 -3.63 3.53
N VAL A 126 20.12 -3.74 4.84
CA VAL A 126 19.72 -2.60 5.66
C VAL A 126 20.94 -2.05 6.39
N VAL A 127 21.57 -1.05 5.77
CA VAL A 127 22.83 -0.48 6.26
C VAL A 127 22.64 0.45 7.46
N GLU A 128 21.41 0.92 7.72
CA GLU A 128 21.14 1.81 8.84
C GLU A 128 19.68 1.75 9.31
N VAL A 129 19.48 1.80 10.62
CA VAL A 129 18.18 1.93 11.27
C VAL A 129 18.21 3.12 12.23
N ARG A 130 17.29 4.06 12.07
CA ARG A 130 17.14 5.23 12.95
C ARG A 130 15.74 5.27 13.55
N LYS A 131 15.65 5.40 14.87
CA LYS A 131 14.37 5.72 15.53
C LYS A 131 13.98 7.14 15.21
N THR A 132 12.71 7.34 14.91
CA THR A 132 12.12 8.66 14.75
C THR A 132 11.13 8.85 15.88
N GLU A 133 11.44 9.78 16.77
CA GLU A 133 10.62 10.18 17.92
C GLU A 133 9.43 11.05 17.51
#